data_AF-A0A1H9W4F0-F1
#
_entry.id   AF-A0A1H9W4F0-F1
#
_cell.length_a   1.000
_cell.length_b   1.000
_cell.length_c   1.000
_cell.angle_alpha   90.00
_cell.angle_beta   90.00
_cell.angle_gamma   90.00
#
_symmetry.space_group_name_H-M   'P 1'
#
loop_
_entity.id
_entity.type
_entity.pdbx_description
1 polymer ?
#
loop_
_entity_poly.entity_id
_entity_poly.type
_entity_poly.pdbx_seq_one_letter_code
_entity_poly.pdbx_strand_id
1 'polypeptide(L)'
;MTNTILSAAELDALLGGSAADWPGMGLTVVRGTPAAPEATGEVTVRHGEQIVGYTEQSPHHQGKRVYRAVITAGHHGVPFPAGFLPPDPLRAQHNERLRWLPEGHPDRPTEGTVRQNAYTEA
;
A
#
# COMPACT_ATOMS: atom_id res chain seq x y z
N MET A 1 6.12 -23.08 0.35
CA MET A 1 5.06 -22.37 1.09
C MET A 1 4.14 -21.75 0.05
N THR A 2 2.84 -22.05 0.09
CA THR A 2 1.88 -21.62 -0.94
C THR A 2 1.31 -20.28 -0.51
N ASN A 3 1.69 -19.19 -1.15
CA ASN A 3 1.11 -17.88 -0.87
C ASN A 3 -0.38 -17.92 -1.26
N THR A 4 -1.27 -17.76 -0.29
CA THR A 4 -2.72 -17.76 -0.54
C THR A 4 -3.12 -16.44 -1.17
N ILE A 5 -3.53 -16.45 -2.44
CA ILE A 5 -4.11 -15.29 -3.12
C ILE A 5 -5.52 -15.07 -2.57
N LEU A 6 -5.84 -13.81 -2.24
CA LEU A 6 -7.14 -13.41 -1.72
C LEU A 6 -8.04 -12.89 -2.84
N SER A 7 -9.29 -13.33 -2.85
CA SER A 7 -10.36 -12.80 -3.70
C SER A 7 -10.86 -11.44 -3.21
N ALA A 8 -11.59 -10.71 -4.07
CA ALA A 8 -12.20 -9.41 -3.71
C ALA A 8 -13.10 -9.51 -2.46
N ALA A 9 -13.90 -10.58 -2.34
CA ALA A 9 -14.77 -10.79 -1.18
C ALA A 9 -13.97 -11.06 0.11
N GLU A 10 -12.86 -11.80 0.02
CA GLU A 10 -11.99 -12.01 1.18
C GLU A 10 -11.26 -10.73 1.58
N LEU A 11 -10.90 -9.88 0.61
CA LEU A 11 -10.30 -8.57 0.88
C LEU A 11 -11.30 -7.60 1.51
N ASP A 12 -12.54 -7.57 1.04
CA ASP A 12 -13.62 -6.78 1.65
C ASP A 12 -13.82 -7.18 3.12
N ALA A 13 -13.94 -8.48 3.39
CA ALA A 13 -14.10 -8.97 4.75
C ALA A 13 -12.90 -8.66 5.67
N LEU A 14 -11.68 -8.65 5.12
CA LEU A 14 -10.45 -8.48 5.91
C LEU A 14 -10.06 -7.00 6.12
N LEU A 15 -10.22 -6.19 5.08
CA LEU A 15 -9.66 -4.83 4.96
C LEU A 15 -10.70 -3.77 4.57
N GLY A 16 -11.93 -4.17 4.20
CA GLY A 16 -13.02 -3.28 3.79
C GLY A 16 -13.06 -3.01 2.28
N GLY A 17 -14.12 -2.31 1.86
CA GLY A 17 -14.48 -2.13 0.44
C GLY A 17 -13.37 -1.57 -0.45
N SER A 18 -12.56 -0.63 0.05
CA SER A 18 -11.44 -0.07 -0.73
C SER A 18 -10.43 -1.14 -1.18
N ALA A 19 -10.25 -2.22 -0.42
CA ALA A 19 -9.36 -3.33 -0.79
C ALA A 19 -9.98 -4.30 -1.79
N ALA A 20 -11.32 -4.37 -1.81
CA ALA A 20 -12.08 -5.26 -2.68
C ALA A 20 -11.90 -4.90 -4.16
N ASP A 21 -11.63 -3.63 -4.45
CA ASP A 21 -11.44 -3.12 -5.81
C ASP A 21 -10.03 -3.39 -6.37
N TRP A 22 -9.05 -3.71 -5.52
CA TRP A 22 -7.65 -3.88 -5.92
C TRP A 22 -7.43 -4.95 -6.99
N PRO A 23 -8.05 -6.15 -6.93
CA PRO A 23 -7.95 -7.12 -8.01
C PRO A 23 -8.41 -6.57 -9.36
N GLY A 24 -9.43 -5.70 -9.37
CA GLY A 24 -9.90 -5.01 -10.57
C GLY A 24 -8.89 -4.02 -11.18
N MET A 25 -7.91 -3.58 -10.38
CA MET A 25 -6.78 -2.74 -10.82
C MET A 25 -5.59 -3.56 -11.33
N GLY A 26 -5.72 -4.89 -11.43
CA GLY A 26 -4.62 -5.79 -11.80
C GLY A 26 -3.66 -6.11 -10.65
N LEU A 27 -4.08 -5.89 -9.41
CA LEU A 27 -3.29 -6.20 -8.22
C LEU A 27 -3.53 -7.63 -7.74
N THR A 28 -2.45 -8.35 -7.48
CA THR A 28 -2.51 -9.66 -6.80
C THR A 28 -2.26 -9.44 -5.33
N VAL A 29 -3.22 -9.81 -4.48
CA VAL A 29 -3.08 -9.68 -3.03
C VAL A 29 -2.92 -11.06 -2.43
N VAL A 30 -1.85 -11.25 -1.66
CA VAL A 30 -1.57 -12.52 -0.97
C VAL A 30 -1.60 -12.32 0.54
N ARG A 31 -1.98 -13.36 1.27
CA ARG A 31 -1.91 -13.39 2.74
C ARG A 31 -0.45 -13.36 3.20
N GLY A 32 -0.21 -12.72 4.34
CA GLY A 32 1.10 -12.54 4.95
C GLY A 32 1.86 -11.32 4.45
N THR A 33 3.00 -11.05 5.07
CA THR A 33 3.97 -10.04 4.63
C THR A 33 5.22 -10.71 4.05
N PRO A 34 6.10 -9.95 3.35
CA PRO A 34 7.36 -10.52 2.88
C PRO A 34 8.26 -11.05 4.02
N ALA A 35 8.11 -10.49 5.23
CA ALA A 35 8.86 -10.89 6.42
C ALA A 35 8.15 -11.97 7.25
N ALA A 36 6.82 -12.06 7.19
CA ALA A 36 5.99 -13.05 7.88
C ALA A 36 4.90 -13.60 6.94
N PRO A 37 5.22 -14.55 6.04
CA PRO A 37 4.29 -15.09 5.05
C PRO A 37 3.06 -15.81 5.64
N GLU A 38 3.17 -16.29 6.88
CA GLU A 38 2.11 -16.99 7.62
C GLU A 38 1.15 -16.06 8.37
N ALA A 39 1.41 -14.74 8.37
CA ALA A 39 0.58 -13.78 9.10
C ALA A 39 -0.83 -13.69 8.51
N THR A 40 -1.82 -14.19 9.25
CA THR A 40 -3.20 -14.36 8.75
C THR A 40 -3.99 -13.06 8.66
N GLY A 41 -3.62 -12.04 9.44
CA GLY A 41 -4.27 -10.74 9.49
C GLY A 41 -3.61 -9.67 8.62
N GLU A 42 -2.62 -10.05 7.82
CA GLU A 42 -1.77 -9.16 7.03
C GLU A 42 -1.78 -9.60 5.57
N VAL A 43 -1.51 -8.65 4.67
CA VAL A 43 -1.46 -8.92 3.24
C VAL A 43 -0.27 -8.25 2.58
N THR A 44 0.16 -8.84 1.46
CA THR A 44 1.12 -8.26 0.52
C THR A 44 0.41 -8.01 -0.79
N VAL A 45 0.54 -6.79 -1.31
CA VAL A 45 -0.04 -6.33 -2.56
C VAL A 45 1.04 -6.33 -3.63
N ARG A 46 0.79 -7.01 -4.74
CA ARG A 46 1.70 -7.15 -5.88
C ARG A 46 1.07 -6.61 -7.16
N HIS A 47 1.91 -6.12 -8.06
CA HIS A 47 1.57 -5.83 -9.44
C HIS A 47 2.57 -6.58 -10.33
N GLY A 48 2.14 -7.70 -10.92
CA GLY A 48 3.05 -8.69 -11.49
C GLY A 48 4.04 -9.21 -10.43
N GLU A 49 5.34 -9.11 -10.73
CA GLU A 49 6.40 -9.53 -9.81
C GLU A 49 6.78 -8.48 -8.76
N GLN A 50 6.30 -7.24 -8.91
CA GLN A 50 6.68 -6.15 -8.02
C GLN A 50 5.76 -6.10 -6.79
N ILE A 51 6.35 -5.99 -5.61
CA ILE A 51 5.61 -5.66 -4.39
C ILE A 51 5.31 -4.16 -4.39
N VAL A 52 4.02 -3.82 -4.32
CA VAL A 52 3.51 -2.44 -4.29
C VAL A 52 3.40 -1.94 -2.86
N GLY A 53 2.97 -2.81 -1.96
CA GLY A 53 2.91 -2.54 -0.54
C GLY A 53 2.47 -3.75 0.26
N TYR A 54 2.36 -3.58 1.57
CA TYR A 54 1.88 -4.61 2.48
C TYR A 54 1.23 -3.96 3.70
N THR A 55 0.42 -4.71 4.44
CA THR A 55 -0.16 -4.26 5.70
C THR A 55 0.54 -4.94 6.87
N GLU A 56 0.71 -4.23 7.98
CA GLU A 56 1.14 -4.82 9.25
C GLU A 56 0.26 -4.34 10.40
N GLN A 57 0.23 -5.09 11.50
CA GLN A 57 -0.37 -4.61 12.75
C GLN A 57 0.39 -3.40 13.29
N SER A 58 -0.33 -2.36 13.70
CA SER A 58 0.30 -1.19 14.32
C SER A 58 0.76 -1.54 15.75
N PRO A 59 2.05 -1.36 16.09
CA PRO A 59 2.52 -1.56 17.47
C PRO A 59 2.02 -0.45 18.42
N HIS A 60 1.61 0.71 17.87
CA HIS A 60 1.22 1.89 18.63
C HIS A 60 -0.30 2.07 18.74
N HIS A 61 -1.07 1.40 17.89
CA HIS A 61 -2.53 1.54 17.84
C HIS A 61 -3.18 0.16 17.81
N GLN A 62 -3.64 -0.31 18.98
CA GLN A 62 -4.25 -1.63 19.11
C GLN A 62 -5.43 -1.80 18.16
N GLY A 63 -5.44 -2.92 17.42
CA GLY A 63 -6.49 -3.26 16.46
C GLY A 63 -6.45 -2.47 15.14
N LYS A 64 -5.50 -1.53 14.98
CA LYS A 64 -5.30 -0.82 13.72
C LYS A 64 -4.14 -1.43 12.94
N ARG A 65 -4.27 -1.38 11.62
CA ARG A 65 -3.20 -1.77 10.68
C ARG A 65 -2.53 -0.55 10.08
N VAL A 66 -1.29 -0.72 9.64
CA VAL A 66 -0.53 0.25 8.86
C VAL A 66 -0.33 -0.32 7.48
N TYR A 67 -0.74 0.41 6.45
CA TYR A 67 -0.32 0.12 5.09
C TYR A 67 1.07 0.71 4.85
N ARG A 68 1.96 -0.06 4.23
CA ARG A 68 3.31 0.36 3.87
C ARG A 68 3.48 0.28 2.36
N ALA A 69 3.69 1.43 1.71
CA ALA A 69 3.99 1.48 0.28
C ALA A 69 5.47 1.18 0.04
N VAL A 70 5.77 0.13 -0.71
CA VAL A 70 7.14 -0.31 -0.99
C VAL A 70 7.73 0.57 -2.09
N ILE A 71 8.70 1.42 -1.75
CA ILE A 71 9.32 2.36 -2.69
C ILE A 71 10.70 1.91 -3.19
N THR A 72 11.27 0.84 -2.62
CA THR A 72 12.56 0.25 -3.00
C THR A 72 12.47 -1.26 -3.18
N ALA A 73 13.46 -1.86 -3.86
CA ALA A 73 13.52 -3.31 -4.07
C ALA A 73 13.72 -4.13 -2.78
N GLY A 74 14.13 -3.51 -1.67
CA GLY A 74 14.40 -4.18 -0.40
C GLY A 74 13.16 -4.45 0.47
N HIS A 75 11.95 -4.32 -0.07
CA HIS A 75 10.68 -4.46 0.66
C HIS A 75 10.50 -3.50 1.86
N HIS A 76 11.33 -2.45 1.98
CA HIS A 76 11.13 -1.39 2.95
C HIS A 76 10.02 -0.46 2.45
N GLY A 77 8.90 -0.42 3.20
CA GLY A 77 7.75 0.40 2.84
C GLY A 77 7.55 1.62 3.74
N VAL A 78 7.15 2.73 3.12
CA VAL A 78 6.78 3.98 3.78
C VAL A 78 5.41 3.80 4.45
N PRO A 79 5.30 4.02 5.77
CA PRO A 79 4.04 3.81 6.48
C PRO A 79 3.03 4.93 6.20
N PHE A 80 1.79 4.52 5.98
CA PHE A 80 0.62 5.39 5.98
C PHE A 80 0.04 5.51 7.41
N PRO A 81 -0.84 6.49 7.67
CA PRO A 81 -1.51 6.60 8.97
C PRO A 81 -2.21 5.30 9.40
N ALA A 82 -2.18 4.98 10.69
CA ALA A 82 -2.80 3.75 11.19
C ALA A 82 -4.32 3.77 10.99
N GLY A 83 -4.85 2.69 10.40
CA GLY A 83 -6.26 2.57 10.01
C GLY A 83 -6.58 3.18 8.65
N PHE A 84 -5.61 3.83 7.98
CA PHE A 84 -5.77 4.28 6.61
C PHE A 84 -5.30 3.20 5.63
N LEU A 85 -6.12 2.96 4.62
CA LEU A 85 -5.81 2.07 3.50
C LEU A 85 -5.95 2.85 2.19
N PRO A 86 -4.91 2.95 1.36
CA PRO A 86 -5.01 3.70 0.12
C PRO A 86 -6.00 3.01 -0.84
N PRO A 87 -6.95 3.73 -1.43
CA PRO A 87 -7.87 3.15 -2.41
C PRO A 87 -7.13 2.69 -3.68
N ASP A 88 -6.05 3.37 -4.05
CA ASP A 88 -5.18 3.02 -5.17
C ASP A 88 -3.72 2.82 -4.67
N PRO A 89 -3.32 1.55 -4.42
CA PRO A 89 -1.97 1.18 -4.02
C PRO A 89 -0.88 1.61 -5.02
N LEU A 90 -1.16 1.59 -6.33
CA LEU A 90 -0.19 1.93 -7.36
C LEU A 90 0.11 3.42 -7.32
N ARG A 91 -0.94 4.25 -7.24
CA ARG A 91 -0.80 5.69 -7.10
C ARG A 91 -0.14 6.06 -5.78
N ALA A 92 -0.51 5.39 -4.68
CA ALA A 92 0.12 5.60 -3.37
C ALA A 92 1.63 5.31 -3.42
N GLN A 93 2.03 4.17 -3.99
CA GLN A 93 3.44 3.82 -4.19
C GLN A 93 4.16 4.84 -5.07
N HIS A 94 3.56 5.20 -6.21
CA HIS A 94 4.16 6.15 -7.13
C HIS A 94 4.40 7.52 -6.46
N ASN A 95 3.40 8.06 -5.78
CA ASN A 95 3.51 9.34 -5.08
C ASN A 95 4.62 9.31 -4.01
N GLU A 96 4.70 8.23 -3.22
CA GLU A 96 5.78 8.09 -2.26
C GLU A 96 7.13 8.00 -2.96
N ARG A 97 7.29 7.21 -4.03
CA ARG A 97 8.55 7.17 -4.80
C ARG A 97 9.00 8.56 -5.24
N LEU A 98 8.09 9.41 -5.71
CA LEU A 98 8.41 10.77 -6.13
C LEU A 98 8.95 11.65 -4.99
N ARG A 99 8.42 11.48 -3.76
CA ARG A 99 8.87 12.23 -2.57
C ARG A 99 10.30 11.88 -2.16
N TRP A 100 10.73 10.67 -2.45
CA TRP A 100 12.05 10.14 -2.11
C TRP A 100 13.08 10.28 -3.25
N LEU A 101 12.72 10.93 -4.36
CA LEU A 101 13.67 11.31 -5.40
C LEU A 101 14.67 12.35 -4.90
N PRO A 102 15.91 12.38 -5.42
CA PRO A 102 16.88 13.40 -5.09
C PRO A 102 16.34 14.80 -5.42
N GLU A 103 16.83 15.80 -4.69
CA GLU A 103 16.48 17.20 -4.93
C GLU A 103 16.91 17.60 -6.35
N GLY A 104 16.02 18.26 -7.10
CA GLY A 104 16.26 18.62 -8.51
C GLY A 104 15.97 17.52 -9.55
N HIS A 105 15.48 16.34 -9.15
CA HIS A 105 15.01 15.34 -10.11
C HIS A 105 13.80 15.87 -10.91
N PRO A 106 13.75 15.73 -12.25
CA PRO A 106 12.67 16.31 -13.08
C PRO A 106 11.27 15.84 -12.67
N ASP A 107 11.16 14.61 -12.17
CA ASP A 107 9.89 14.02 -11.73
C ASP A 107 9.53 14.32 -10.26
N ARG A 108 10.41 14.97 -9.48
CA ARG A 108 10.10 15.30 -8.08
C ARG A 108 9.11 16.47 -8.04
N PRO A 109 7.99 16.38 -7.30
CA PRO A 109 7.08 17.51 -7.15
C PRO A 109 7.82 18.67 -6.47
N THR A 110 7.95 19.79 -7.17
CA THR A 110 8.41 21.06 -6.60
C THR A 110 7.32 21.61 -5.66
N GLU A 111 7.71 22.36 -4.63
CA GLU A 111 6.82 22.90 -3.59
C GLU A 111 5.60 23.70 -4.11
N GLY A 112 5.58 24.06 -5.40
CA GLY A 112 4.44 24.69 -6.07
C GLY A 112 3.33 23.76 -6.56
N THR A 113 3.58 22.45 -6.74
CA THR A 113 2.62 21.52 -7.39
C THR A 113 1.76 20.74 -6.39
N VAL A 114 2.20 20.64 -5.12
CA VAL A 114 1.51 19.85 -4.08
C VAL A 114 0.17 20.48 -3.66
N ARG A 115 -0.04 21.79 -3.87
CA ARG A 115 -1.26 22.50 -3.45
C ARG A 115 -2.48 22.30 -4.36
N GLN A 116 -2.36 21.66 -5.52
CA GLN A 116 -3.49 21.52 -6.46
C GLN A 116 -4.15 20.14 -6.51
N ASN A 117 -3.56 19.09 -5.90
CA ASN A 117 -4.15 17.75 -5.87
C ASN A 117 -4.69 17.37 -4.49
N ALA A 118 -5.54 18.26 -3.97
CA ALA A 118 -6.79 17.96 -3.29
C ALA A 118 -6.85 16.70 -2.38
N TYR A 119 -6.69 16.91 -1.08
CA TYR A 119 -7.84 16.74 -0.20
C TYR A 119 -8.64 18.04 -0.28
N THR A 120 -9.57 18.11 -1.23
CA THR A 120 -10.61 19.15 -1.22
C THR A 120 -11.82 18.47 -0.61
N GLU A 121 -12.11 18.87 0.63
CA GLU A 121 -13.39 18.63 1.28
C GLU A 121 -14.51 19.13 0.35
N ALA A 122 -15.50 18.27 0.10
CA ALA A 122 -16.83 18.63 -0.33
C ALA A 122 -17.82 17.75 0.44
#